data_AF-A0A353M0U5-F1
#
_entry.id   AF-A0A353M0U5-F1
#
_cell.length_a   1.000
_cell.length_b   1.000
_cell.length_c   1.000
_cell.angle_alpha   90.00
_cell.angle_beta   90.00
_cell.angle_gamma   90.00
#
_symmetry.space_group_name_H-M   'P 1'
#
loop_
_entity.id
_entity.type
_entity.pdbx_description
1 polymer ?
#
loop_
_entity_poly.entity_id
_entity_poly.type
_entity_poly.pdbx_seq_one_letter_code
_entity_poly.pdbx_strand_id
1 'polypeptide(L)' 'KKPFKIIQMLGLFFILKFLTKQLALGELERRASEILGYRGVSIISPYPELGTDVDKPSDLELAEKIIAAVQGKEA' A
#
# COMPACT_ATOMS: atom_id res chain seq x y z
N LYS A 1 11.73 6.47 14.09
CA LYS A 1 11.70 5.29 13.18
C LYS A 1 13.15 4.88 12.85
N LYS A 2 13.48 3.58 12.70
CA LYS A 2 14.86 3.10 12.41
C LYS A 2 14.96 2.56 10.97
N PRO A 3 15.03 3.43 9.94
CA PRO A 3 14.95 3.04 8.53
C PRO A 3 16.07 2.06 8.11
N PHE A 4 17.30 2.25 8.62
CA PHE A 4 18.42 1.35 8.33
C PHE A 4 18.17 -0.10 8.76
N LYS A 5 17.46 -0.32 9.87
CA LYS A 5 17.09 -1.68 10.29
C LYS A 5 16.11 -2.33 9.32
N ILE A 6 15.19 -1.54 8.76
CA ILE A 6 14.23 -2.04 7.78
C ILE A 6 14.95 -2.40 6.48
N ILE A 7 15.89 -1.57 6.02
CA ILE A 7 16.72 -1.85 4.84
C ILE A 7 17.53 -3.13 5.04
N GLN A 8 18.15 -3.31 6.20
CA GLN A 8 18.90 -4.53 6.52
C GLN A 8 17.98 -5.77 6.57
N MET A 9 16.78 -5.62 7.15
CA MET A 9 15.79 -6.70 7.22
C MET A 9 15.24 -7.08 5.85
N LEU A 10 15.01 -6.12 4.94
CA LEU A 10 14.50 -6.39 3.59
C LEU A 10 15.62 -6.86 2.64
N GLY A 11 16.84 -6.34 2.81
CA GLY A 11 18.00 -6.63 1.98
C GLY A 11 18.25 -5.55 0.93
N LEU A 12 19.53 -5.27 0.65
CA LEU A 12 19.92 -4.20 -0.28
C LEU A 12 19.38 -4.39 -1.70
N PHE A 13 19.43 -5.63 -2.22
CA PHE A 13 18.95 -5.94 -3.56
C PHE A 13 17.43 -5.74 -3.71
N PHE A 14 16.67 -6.06 -2.66
CA PHE A 14 15.22 -5.83 -2.62
C PHE A 14 14.90 -4.33 -2.72
N ILE A 15 15.63 -3.49 -1.96
CA ILE A 15 15.47 -2.05 -1.99
C ILE A 15 15.88 -1.47 -3.34
N LEU A 16 17.00 -1.92 -3.92
CA LEU A 16 17.42 -1.48 -5.26
C LEU A 16 16.35 -1.78 -6.31
N LYS A 17 15.80 -3.01 -6.32
CA LYS A 17 14.69 -3.38 -7.20
C LYS A 17 13.44 -2.54 -6.98
N PHE A 18 13.10 -2.22 -5.74
CA PHE A 18 11.97 -1.35 -5.42
C PHE A 18 12.19 0.06 -6.00
N LEU A 19 13.38 0.62 -5.81
CA LEU A 19 13.73 1.95 -6.32
C LEU A 19 13.79 1.99 -7.86
N THR A 20 14.23 0.91 -8.52
CA THR A 20 14.22 0.78 -9.98
C THR A 20 12.87 0.34 -10.55
N LYS A 21 11.83 0.17 -9.71
CA LYS A 21 10.50 -0.33 -10.08
C LYS A 21 10.51 -1.72 -10.73
N GLN A 22 11.53 -2.53 -10.43
CA GLN A 22 11.71 -3.89 -10.94
C GLN A 22 11.34 -4.97 -9.91
N LEU A 23 10.86 -4.58 -8.73
CA LEU A 23 10.44 -5.52 -7.70
C LEU A 23 9.10 -6.16 -8.10
N ALA A 24 9.09 -7.49 -8.26
CA ALA A 24 7.87 -8.23 -8.56
C ALA A 24 7.08 -8.55 -7.27
N LEU A 25 5.75 -8.68 -7.40
CA LEU A 25 4.87 -9.04 -6.28
C LEU A 25 5.27 -10.38 -5.64
N GLY A 26 5.62 -11.40 -6.43
CA GLY A 26 6.07 -12.68 -5.89
C GLY A 26 7.37 -12.58 -5.08
N GLU A 27 8.26 -11.64 -5.41
CA GLU A 27 9.47 -11.38 -4.61
C GLU A 27 9.13 -10.68 -3.29
N LEU A 28 8.18 -9.74 -3.32
CA LEU A 28 7.63 -9.07 -2.14
C LEU A 28 7.00 -10.10 -1.18
N GLU A 29 6.10 -10.95 -1.68
CA GLU A 29 5.41 -11.98 -0.90
C GLU A 29 6.38 -12.99 -0.29
N ARG A 30 7.37 -13.46 -1.07
CA ARG A 30 8.40 -14.37 -0.58
C ARG A 30 9.19 -13.71 0.55
N ARG A 31 9.66 -12.47 0.34
CA ARG A 31 10.46 -11.76 1.35
C ARG A 31 9.66 -11.47 2.61
N ALA A 32 8.40 -11.06 2.47
CA ALA A 32 7.50 -10.85 3.60
C ALA A 32 7.28 -12.16 4.38
N SER A 33 7.09 -13.27 3.67
CA SER A 33 6.89 -14.58 4.31
C SER A 33 8.12 -15.06 5.08
N GLU A 34 9.33 -14.82 4.55
CA GLU A 34 10.58 -15.12 5.25
C GLU A 34 10.75 -14.31 6.54
N ILE A 35 10.36 -13.04 6.53
CA ILE A 35 10.49 -12.13 7.68
C ILE A 35 9.44 -12.45 8.75
N LEU A 36 8.22 -12.74 8.31
CA LEU A 36 7.07 -12.90 9.18
C LEU A 36 6.85 -14.34 9.66
N GLY A 37 7.40 -15.34 8.95
CA GLY A 37 7.26 -16.76 9.28
C GLY A 37 5.95 -17.41 8.82
N TYR A 38 5.12 -16.68 8.08
CA TYR A 38 3.84 -17.15 7.53
C TYR A 38 3.68 -16.72 6.07
N ARG A 39 2.93 -17.48 5.27
CA ARG A 39 2.63 -17.10 3.89
C ARG A 39 1.65 -15.93 3.87
N GLY A 40 2.08 -14.83 3.26
CA GLY A 40 1.22 -13.72 2.85
C GLY A 40 1.07 -13.68 1.34
N VAL A 41 -0.08 -13.19 0.88
CA VAL A 41 -0.35 -12.92 -0.54
C VAL A 41 -0.83 -11.47 -0.69
N SER A 42 -0.51 -10.86 -1.83
CA SER A 42 -0.92 -9.52 -2.17
C SER A 42 -2.29 -9.57 -2.85
N ILE A 43 -3.22 -8.71 -2.42
CA ILE A 43 -4.54 -8.57 -3.05
C ILE A 43 -4.54 -7.29 -3.88
N ILE A 44 -4.71 -7.42 -5.20
CA ILE A 44 -4.89 -6.26 -6.08
C ILE A 44 -6.36 -5.84 -6.00
N SER A 45 -6.62 -4.70 -5.38
CA SER A 45 -7.96 -4.13 -5.25
C SER A 45 -8.20 -3.04 -6.30
N PRO A 46 -9.35 -3.06 -7.01
CA PRO A 46 -9.77 -1.94 -7.86
C PRO A 46 -10.39 -0.78 -7.07
N TYR A 47 -10.54 -0.92 -5.75
CA TYR A 47 -11.20 0.02 -4.85
C TYR A 47 -10.16 0.92 -4.15
N PRO A 48 -9.85 2.13 -4.67
CA PRO A 48 -8.88 3.05 -4.07
C PRO A 48 -9.27 3.54 -2.66
N GLU A 49 -10.56 3.51 -2.33
CA GLU A 49 -11.10 3.88 -1.02
C GLU A 49 -10.54 3.01 0.12
N LEU A 50 -10.10 1.77 -0.17
CA LEU A 50 -9.47 0.90 0.84
C LEU A 50 -8.10 1.40 1.32
N GLY A 51 -7.40 2.17 0.50
CA GLY A 51 -6.06 2.69 0.81
C GLY A 51 -6.02 4.19 1.12
N THR A 52 -7.17 4.87 1.01
CA THR A 52 -7.28 6.31 1.23
C THR A 52 -7.65 6.56 2.69
N ASP A 53 -6.74 7.17 3.47
CA ASP A 53 -7.01 7.63 4.83
C ASP A 53 -7.48 9.09 4.82
N VAL A 54 -8.26 9.51 5.82
CA VAL A 54 -8.77 10.88 5.94
C VAL A 54 -8.14 11.55 7.16
N ASP A 55 -6.90 11.97 6.99
CA ASP A 55 -6.05 12.50 8.05
C ASP A 55 -5.74 14.00 7.90
N LYS A 56 -6.07 14.62 6.75
CA LYS A 56 -5.93 16.07 6.54
C LYS A 56 -7.24 16.73 6.11
N PRO A 57 -7.38 18.06 6.32
CA PRO A 57 -8.54 18.81 5.85
C PRO A 57 -8.82 18.65 4.36
N SER A 58 -7.78 18.58 3.52
CA SER A 58 -7.92 18.35 2.07
C SER A 58 -8.53 16.98 1.75
N ASP A 59 -8.24 15.97 2.56
CA ASP A 59 -8.72 14.61 2.36
C ASP A 59 -10.20 14.52 2.76
N LEU A 60 -10.60 15.27 3.79
CA LEU A 60 -12.00 15.41 4.17
C LEU A 60 -12.83 16.08 3.07
N GLU A 61 -12.34 17.19 2.51
CA GLU A 61 -13.01 17.86 1.38
C GLU A 61 -13.17 16.93 0.17
N LEU A 62 -12.18 16.08 -0.10
CA LEU A 62 -12.26 15.09 -1.17
C LEU A 62 -13.30 14.02 -0.86
N ALA A 63 -13.30 13.47 0.36
CA ALA A 63 -14.26 12.46 0.78
C ALA A 63 -15.70 12.96 0.69
N GLU A 64 -15.97 14.19 1.17
CA GLU A 64 -17.30 14.81 1.08
C GLU A 64 -17.79 14.94 -0.36
N LYS A 65 -16.93 15.38 -1.29
CA LYS A 65 -17.28 15.49 -2.72
C LYS A 65 -17.60 14.14 -3.34
N ILE A 66 -16.81 13.11 -3.04
CA ILE A 66 -17.01 11.76 -3.59
C ILE A 66 -18.31 11.16 -3.03
N ILE A 67 -18.53 11.24 -1.71
CA ILE A 67 -19.72 10.68 -1.06
C ILE A 67 -20.99 11.39 -1.53
N ALA A 68 -20.99 12.73 -1.62
CA ALA A 68 -22.14 13.50 -2.10
C ALA A 68 -22.51 13.16 -3.56
N ALA A 69 -21.52 12.95 -4.43
CA ALA A 69 -21.75 12.56 -5.82
C ALA A 69 -22.36 11.15 -5.95
N VAL A 70 -22.13 10.25 -4.98
CA VAL A 70 -22.73 8.91 -4.94
C VAL A 70 -24.18 8.97 -4.47
N GLN A 71 -24.49 9.78 -3.45
CA GLN A 71 -25.86 9.93 -2.92
C GLN A 71 -26.87 10.45 -3.96
N GLY A 72 -26.43 11.27 -4.92
CA GLY A 72 -27.30 11.80 -5.99
C GLY A 72 -27.59 10.81 -7.14
N LYS A 73 -26.96 9.63 -7.17
CA LYS A 73 -27.22 8.59 -8.20
C LYS A 73 -28.24 7.54 -7.76
N GLU A 74 -28.57 7.48 -6.47
CA GLU A 74 -29.57 6.57 -5.91
C GLU A 74 -30.95 7.25 -5.68
N ALA A 75 -31.08 8.53 -6.05
CA ALA A 75 -32.30 9.33 -5.95
C ALA A 75 -33.03 9.49 -7.30
#